data_AF-K1SNK6-F1
#
_entry.id   AF-K1SNK6-F1
#
_cell.length_a   1.000
_cell.length_b   1.000
_cell.length_c   1.000
_cell.angle_alpha   90.00
_cell.angle_beta   90.00
_cell.angle_gamma   90.00
#
_symmetry.space_group_name_H-M   'P 1'
#
loop_
_entity.id
_entity.type
_entity.pdbx_description
1 polymer ?
#
loop_
_entity_poly.entity_id
_entity_poly.type
_entity_poly.pdbx_seq_one_letter_code
_entity_poly.pdbx_strand_id
1 'polypeptide(L)'
;MAAYEKLRQDYDDALVMIELSNEEEDEGMLDECTESVEKFESDLDTMTLTTLLSGEYDAKNAILTFHAGAGGTEAQDWAQMLFRMYCRWGERHGFKVTTLDFLDGDEAGLKSASILIEGENAYGFMKSE
;
A
#
# COMPACT_ATOMS: atom_id res chain seq x y z
N MET A 1 11.68 18.44 4.40
CA MET A 1 12.42 19.57 3.79
C MET A 1 13.24 19.07 2.61
N ALA A 2 14.30 18.27 2.79
CA ALA A 2 15.12 17.78 1.67
C ALA A 2 14.37 16.94 0.62
N ALA A 3 13.47 16.04 1.04
CA ALA A 3 12.69 15.22 0.11
C ALA A 3 11.70 16.03 -0.74
N TYR A 4 11.06 17.04 -0.14
CA TYR A 4 10.17 17.96 -0.85
C TYR A 4 10.93 18.79 -1.88
N GLU A 5 12.09 19.32 -1.50
CA GLU A 5 12.91 20.14 -2.39
C GLU A 5 13.40 19.32 -3.59
N LYS A 6 13.78 18.06 -3.37
CA LYS A 6 14.13 17.14 -4.45
C LYS A 6 12.95 16.91 -5.39
N LEU A 7 11.77 16.58 -4.86
CA LEU A 7 10.57 16.32 -5.67
C LEU A 7 10.17 17.55 -6.51
N ARG A 8 10.32 18.74 -5.93
CA ARG A 8 10.11 20.00 -6.65
C ARG A 8 11.13 20.21 -7.76
N GLN A 9 12.40 19.89 -7.51
CA GLN A 9 13.43 19.96 -8.53
C GLN A 9 13.15 18.97 -9.66
N ASP A 10 12.77 17.73 -9.35
CA ASP A 10 12.41 16.71 -10.35
C ASP A 10 11.22 17.17 -11.22
N TYR A 11 10.24 17.89 -10.64
CA TYR A 11 9.15 18.54 -11.39
C TYR A 11 9.64 19.64 -12.33
N ASP A 12 10.45 20.56 -11.81
CA ASP A 12 10.98 21.69 -12.59
C ASP A 12 11.86 21.17 -13.75
N ASP A 13 12.68 20.15 -13.52
CA ASP A 13 13.53 19.51 -14.52
C ASP A 13 12.69 18.82 -15.62
N ALA A 14 11.62 18.11 -15.25
CA ALA A 14 10.70 17.49 -16.21
C ALA A 14 9.98 18.55 -17.09
N LEU A 15 9.56 19.66 -16.48
CA LEU A 15 8.93 20.77 -17.19
C LEU A 15 9.88 21.39 -18.22
N VAL A 16 11.12 21.68 -17.81
CA VAL A 16 12.15 22.26 -18.69
C VAL A 16 12.48 21.32 -19.85
N MET A 17 12.54 20.02 -19.60
CA MET A 17 12.79 19.01 -20.65
C MET A 17 11.68 19.01 -21.71
N ILE A 18 10.41 19.08 -21.27
CA ILE A 18 9.25 19.15 -22.15
C ILE A 18 9.24 20.48 -22.94
N GLU A 19 9.56 21.60 -22.28
CA GLU A 19 9.65 22.90 -22.93
C GLU A 19 10.71 22.90 -24.03
N LEU A 20 11.91 22.39 -23.74
CA LEU A 20 13.01 22.29 -24.71
C LEU A 20 12.65 21.39 -25.90
N SER A 21 12.10 20.20 -25.64
CA SER A 21 11.66 19.28 -26.71
C SER A 21 10.63 19.92 -27.63
N ASN A 22 9.68 20.69 -27.08
CA ASN A 22 8.68 21.41 -27.87
C ASN A 22 9.28 22.57 -28.66
N GLU A 23 10.23 23.33 -28.07
CA GLU A 23 10.91 24.44 -28.76
C GLU A 23 11.79 23.95 -29.92
N GLU A 24 12.44 22.79 -29.75
CA GLU A 24 13.32 22.19 -30.77
C GLU A 24 12.56 21.30 -31.78
N GLU A 25 11.24 21.10 -31.59
CA GLU A 25 10.42 20.14 -32.35
C GLU A 25 11.03 18.72 -32.37
N ASP A 26 11.72 18.34 -31.28
CA ASP A 26 12.42 17.05 -31.17
C ASP A 26 11.53 15.97 -30.56
N GLU A 27 10.81 15.26 -31.42
CA GLU A 27 10.01 14.07 -31.05
C GLU A 27 10.86 12.94 -30.47
N GLY A 28 12.18 12.92 -30.71
CA GLY A 28 13.10 11.92 -30.17
C GLY A 28 13.25 11.98 -28.64
N MET A 29 12.89 13.12 -28.02
CA MET A 29 12.93 13.29 -26.57
C MET A 29 11.62 12.88 -25.87
N LEU A 30 10.59 12.48 -26.61
CA LEU A 30 9.26 12.17 -26.04
C LEU A 30 9.32 11.04 -25.00
N ASP A 31 10.10 9.99 -25.26
CA ASP A 31 10.26 8.86 -24.34
C ASP A 31 10.95 9.32 -23.04
N GLU A 32 12.01 10.12 -23.13
CA GLU A 32 12.73 10.65 -21.95
C GLU A 32 11.84 11.59 -21.11
N CYS A 33 11.07 12.47 -21.77
CA CYS A 33 10.09 13.32 -21.12
C CYS A 33 9.04 12.50 -20.38
N THR A 34 8.55 11.43 -21.01
CA THR A 34 7.52 10.56 -20.42
C THR A 34 8.09 9.81 -19.21
N GLU A 35 9.28 9.21 -19.31
CA GLU A 35 9.94 8.55 -18.18
C GLU A 35 10.18 9.51 -17.00
N SER A 36 10.56 10.76 -17.29
CA SER A 36 10.76 11.79 -16.26
C SER A 36 9.46 12.11 -15.52
N VAL A 37 8.34 12.24 -16.24
CA VAL A 37 7.02 12.50 -15.65
C VAL A 37 6.53 11.30 -14.84
N GLU A 38 6.60 10.08 -15.39
CA GLU A 38 6.17 8.87 -14.69
C GLU A 38 6.95 8.65 -13.38
N LYS A 39 8.25 8.93 -13.40
CA LYS A 39 9.08 8.88 -12.20
C LYS A 39 8.67 9.93 -11.17
N PHE A 40 8.43 11.18 -11.60
CA PHE A 40 7.94 12.24 -10.71
C PHE A 40 6.61 11.86 -10.06
N GLU A 41 5.66 11.34 -10.85
CA GLU A 41 4.35 10.89 -10.34
C GLU A 41 4.51 9.79 -9.29
N SER A 42 5.36 8.79 -9.56
CA SER A 42 5.64 7.71 -8.61
C SER A 42 6.27 8.20 -7.30
N ASP A 43 7.21 9.13 -7.37
CA ASP A 43 7.86 9.72 -6.20
C ASP A 43 6.88 10.62 -5.41
N LEU A 44 6.00 11.36 -6.09
CA LEU A 44 4.93 12.16 -5.48
C LEU A 44 3.92 11.28 -4.74
N ASP A 45 3.48 10.18 -5.33
CA ASP A 45 2.57 9.22 -4.70
C ASP A 45 3.19 8.63 -3.43
N THR A 46 4.46 8.24 -3.50
CA THR A 46 5.23 7.71 -2.37
C THR A 46 5.32 8.74 -1.24
N MET A 47 5.63 9.99 -1.58
CA MET A 47 5.71 11.07 -0.59
C MET A 47 4.35 11.38 0.04
N THR A 48 3.29 11.43 -0.77
CA THR A 48 1.92 11.64 -0.32
C THR A 48 1.52 10.55 0.67
N LEU A 49 1.78 9.28 0.32
CA LEU A 49 1.51 8.14 1.18
C LEU A 49 2.25 8.25 2.52
N THR A 50 3.53 8.64 2.50
CA THR A 50 4.32 8.86 3.72
C THR A 50 3.71 9.96 4.61
N THR A 51 3.16 11.03 4.03
CA THR A 51 2.49 12.07 4.82
C THR A 51 1.19 11.61 5.46
N LEU A 52 0.46 10.69 4.81
CA LEU A 52 -0.77 10.08 5.36
C LEU A 52 -0.48 9.10 6.50
N LEU A 53 0.73 8.53 6.55
CA LEU A 53 1.22 7.59 7.56
C LEU A 53 1.95 8.28 8.74
N SER A 54 1.51 9.48 9.12
CA SER A 54 2.14 10.29 10.18
C SER A 54 1.45 10.20 11.55
N GLY A 55 0.49 9.29 11.72
CA GLY A 55 -0.19 9.04 12.99
C GLY A 55 0.73 8.40 14.05
N GLU A 56 0.39 8.58 15.33
CA GLU A 56 1.19 8.12 16.48
C GLU A 56 1.56 6.62 16.42
N TYR A 57 0.68 5.80 15.86
CA TYR A 57 0.83 4.35 15.79
C TYR A 57 1.14 3.84 14.38
N ASP A 58 1.23 4.70 13.37
CA ASP A 58 1.31 4.26 11.97
C ASP A 58 2.54 3.39 11.73
N ALA A 59 3.67 3.72 12.36
CA ALA A 59 4.92 2.96 12.32
C ALA A 59 4.92 1.63 13.10
N LYS A 60 3.82 1.25 13.75
CA LYS A 60 3.73 0.01 14.53
C LYS A 60 3.31 -1.18 13.65
N ASN A 61 3.59 -2.38 14.16
CA ASN A 61 3.01 -3.62 13.64
C ASN A 61 1.49 -3.60 13.82
N ALA A 62 0.76 -4.33 12.98
CA ALA A 62 -0.69 -4.45 13.05
C ALA A 62 -1.11 -5.83 13.55
N ILE A 63 -2.12 -5.89 14.40
CA ILE A 63 -2.86 -7.13 14.68
C ILE A 63 -4.23 -7.00 14.03
N LEU A 64 -4.53 -7.92 13.12
CA LEU A 64 -5.86 -8.05 12.52
C LEU A 64 -6.58 -9.25 13.11
N THR A 65 -7.83 -9.03 13.53
CA THR A 65 -8.68 -10.10 14.03
C THR A 65 -9.95 -10.18 13.18
N PHE A 66 -10.21 -11.38 12.68
CA PHE A 66 -11.38 -11.72 11.90
C PHE A 66 -12.41 -12.39 12.80
N HIS A 67 -13.66 -11.98 12.67
CA HIS A 67 -14.79 -12.61 13.32
C HIS A 67 -15.89 -12.85 12.29
N ALA A 68 -16.36 -14.09 12.18
CA ALA A 68 -17.56 -14.37 11.38
C ALA A 68 -18.77 -13.68 12.02
N GLY A 69 -19.47 -12.87 11.22
CA GLY A 69 -20.70 -12.19 11.65
C GLY A 69 -21.90 -13.13 11.76
N ALA A 70 -23.08 -12.55 11.95
CA ALA A 70 -24.34 -13.30 11.91
C ALA A 70 -24.58 -13.82 10.48
N GLY A 71 -24.76 -15.14 10.32
CA GLY A 71 -24.96 -15.76 9.00
C GLY A 71 -24.60 -17.25 8.89
N GLY A 72 -24.07 -17.87 9.96
CA GLY A 72 -23.73 -19.29 9.94
C GLY A 72 -22.56 -19.57 8.99
N THR A 73 -22.64 -20.67 8.23
CA THR A 73 -21.55 -21.17 7.38
C THR A 73 -21.11 -20.19 6.28
N GLU A 74 -22.02 -19.45 5.65
CA GLU A 74 -21.66 -18.48 4.60
C GLU A 74 -20.81 -17.31 5.14
N ALA A 75 -21.14 -16.82 6.35
CA ALA A 75 -20.36 -15.78 7.01
C ALA A 75 -18.97 -16.30 7.42
N GLN A 76 -18.88 -17.59 7.78
CA GLN A 76 -17.61 -18.24 8.11
C GLN A 76 -16.73 -18.42 6.87
N ASP A 77 -17.30 -18.81 5.73
CA ASP A 77 -16.56 -18.90 4.46
C ASP A 77 -16.06 -17.52 4.01
N TRP A 78 -16.88 -16.47 4.14
CA TRP A 78 -16.47 -15.10 3.84
C TRP A 78 -15.33 -14.62 4.75
N ALA A 79 -15.42 -14.88 6.06
CA ALA A 79 -14.34 -14.57 7.01
C ALA A 79 -13.04 -15.29 6.64
N GLN A 80 -13.14 -16.54 6.18
CA GLN A 80 -11.99 -17.31 5.70
C GLN A 80 -11.38 -16.72 4.41
N MET A 81 -12.21 -16.23 3.50
CA MET A 81 -11.76 -15.52 2.29
C MET A 81 -11.00 -14.24 2.64
N LEU A 82 -11.53 -13.43 3.56
CA LEU A 82 -10.87 -12.20 4.03
C LEU A 82 -9.54 -12.51 4.73
N PHE A 83 -9.51 -13.49 5.62
CA PHE A 83 -8.27 -13.94 6.27
C PHE A 83 -7.19 -14.27 5.22
N ARG A 84 -7.53 -15.06 4.19
CA ARG A 84 -6.61 -15.40 3.10
C ARG A 84 -6.18 -14.18 2.29
N MET A 85 -7.10 -13.24 2.07
CA MET A 85 -6.84 -12.00 1.33
C MET A 85 -5.77 -11.17 2.03
N TYR A 86 -5.91 -10.90 3.33
CA TYR A 86 -4.94 -10.08 4.07
C TYR A 86 -3.60 -10.79 4.30
N CYS A 87 -3.58 -12.11 4.45
CA CYS A 87 -2.31 -12.85 4.46
C CYS A 87 -1.53 -12.62 3.16
N ARG A 88 -2.20 -12.78 2.00
CA ARG A 88 -1.57 -12.54 0.68
C ARG A 88 -1.21 -11.08 0.46
N TRP A 89 -2.05 -10.15 0.90
CA TRP A 89 -1.77 -8.71 0.82
C TRP A 89 -0.50 -8.38 1.61
N GLY A 90 -0.38 -8.87 2.85
CA GLY A 90 0.79 -8.62 3.69
C GLY A 90 2.07 -9.17 3.08
N GLU A 91 2.05 -10.42 2.61
CA GLU A 91 3.18 -11.05 1.92
C GLU A 91 3.60 -10.28 0.65
N ARG A 92 2.63 -9.80 -0.14
CA ARG A 92 2.90 -9.02 -1.38
C ARG A 92 3.53 -7.66 -1.07
N HIS A 93 3.18 -7.04 0.06
CA HIS A 93 3.77 -5.77 0.50
C HIS A 93 5.10 -5.96 1.26
N GLY A 94 5.63 -7.19 1.32
CA GLY A 94 6.90 -7.49 1.97
C GLY A 94 6.82 -7.57 3.49
N PHE A 95 5.62 -7.60 4.07
CA PHE A 95 5.42 -7.77 5.50
C PHE A 95 5.56 -9.23 5.93
N LYS A 96 6.01 -9.43 7.17
CA LYS A 96 5.98 -10.74 7.81
C LYS A 96 4.60 -10.96 8.43
N VAL A 97 3.85 -11.94 7.93
CA VAL A 97 2.54 -12.33 8.45
C VAL A 97 2.67 -13.57 9.33
N THR A 98 2.21 -13.48 10.59
CA THR A 98 2.20 -14.59 11.55
C THR A 98 0.79 -14.82 12.07
N THR A 99 0.25 -16.03 11.91
CA THR A 99 -1.02 -16.39 12.55
C THR A 99 -0.82 -16.55 14.06
N LEU A 100 -1.57 -15.79 14.85
CA LEU A 100 -1.53 -15.82 16.31
C LEU A 100 -2.58 -16.79 16.89
N ASP A 101 -3.78 -16.77 16.32
CA ASP A 101 -4.91 -17.59 16.72
C ASP A 101 -5.74 -17.97 15.49
N PHE A 102 -6.37 -19.14 15.55
CA PHE A 102 -7.19 -19.66 14.45
C PHE A 102 -8.23 -20.65 14.97
N LEU A 103 -9.50 -20.38 14.68
CA LEU A 103 -10.65 -21.18 15.08
C LEU A 103 -11.52 -21.49 13.86
N ASP A 104 -11.54 -22.77 13.47
CA ASP A 104 -12.35 -23.29 12.38
C ASP A 104 -13.86 -23.18 12.66
N GLY A 105 -14.65 -23.10 11.59
CA GLY A 105 -16.09 -23.31 11.61
C GLY A 105 -16.47 -24.74 11.99
N ASP A 106 -17.69 -24.93 12.52
CA ASP A 106 -18.15 -26.28 12.91
C ASP A 106 -18.43 -27.18 11.70
N GLU A 107 -18.83 -26.59 10.57
CA GLU A 107 -19.06 -27.30 9.30
C GLU A 107 -18.08 -26.89 8.19
N ALA A 108 -17.88 -25.58 7.99
CA ALA A 108 -16.93 -25.02 7.04
C ALA A 108 -16.55 -23.57 7.41
N GLY A 109 -15.52 -23.03 6.77
CA GLY A 109 -15.10 -21.65 6.95
C GLY A 109 -14.35 -21.39 8.27
N LEU A 110 -14.31 -20.11 8.66
CA LEU A 110 -13.57 -19.60 9.81
C LEU A 110 -14.52 -18.93 10.82
N LYS A 111 -14.49 -19.32 12.10
CA LYS A 111 -15.19 -18.60 13.17
C LYS A 111 -14.43 -17.35 13.60
N SER A 112 -13.14 -17.49 13.88
CA SER A 112 -12.26 -16.37 14.20
C SER A 112 -10.80 -16.69 13.90
N ALA A 113 -10.02 -15.68 13.54
CA ALA A 113 -8.57 -15.79 13.49
C ALA A 113 -7.92 -14.45 13.84
N SER A 114 -6.69 -14.49 14.34
CA SER A 114 -5.86 -13.30 14.50
C SER A 114 -4.54 -13.49 13.78
N ILE A 115 -4.11 -12.46 13.06
CA ILE A 115 -2.79 -12.38 12.42
C ILE A 115 -2.04 -11.17 12.94
N LEU A 116 -0.73 -11.33 13.08
CA LEU A 116 0.23 -10.25 13.30
C LEU A 116 0.92 -9.95 11.96
N ILE A 117 0.84 -8.70 11.53
CA ILE A 117 1.54 -8.17 10.35
C ILE A 117 2.67 -7.29 10.86
N GLU A 118 3.91 -7.73 10.64
CA GLU A 118 5.12 -7.03 11.06
C GLU A 118 5.83 -6.40 9.87
N GLY A 119 6.15 -5.10 9.99
CA GLY A 119 6.85 -4.35 8.97
C GLY A 119 6.70 -2.84 9.14
N GLU A 120 7.45 -2.09 8.35
CA GLU A 120 7.42 -0.64 8.39
C GLU A 120 6.05 -0.11 8.00
N ASN A 121 5.48 0.73 8.86
CA ASN A 121 4.17 1.33 8.72
C ASN A 121 2.96 0.37 8.59
N ALA A 122 3.10 -0.90 9.01
CA ALA A 122 2.06 -1.91 8.84
C ALA A 122 0.69 -1.48 9.41
N TYR A 123 0.65 -0.87 10.59
CA TYR A 123 -0.58 -0.34 11.16
C TYR A 123 -1.14 0.83 10.36
N GLY A 124 -0.28 1.76 9.92
CA GLY A 124 -0.71 2.92 9.15
C GLY A 124 -1.35 2.56 7.80
N PHE A 125 -0.88 1.49 7.14
CA PHE A 125 -1.52 0.95 5.93
C PHE A 125 -2.87 0.29 6.22
N MET A 126 -3.02 -0.30 7.41
CA MET A 126 -4.17 -1.11 7.78
C MET A 126 -5.25 -0.35 8.56
N LYS A 127 -4.98 0.87 9.03
CA LYS A 127 -5.92 1.66 9.86
C LYS A 127 -7.22 2.05 9.14
N SER A 128 -7.26 1.94 7.81
CA SER A 128 -8.46 2.19 7.00
C SER A 128 -9.38 0.96 6.85
N GLU A 129 -8.98 -0.18 7.41
CA GLU A 129 -9.72 -1.45 7.43
C GLU A 129 -10.43 -1.67 8.77
#